data_AF-A0A1Y4LGR5-F1
#
_entry.id   AF-A0A1Y4LGR5-F1
#
_cell.length_a   1.000
_cell.length_b   1.000
_cell.length_c   1.000
_cell.angle_alpha   90.00
_cell.angle_beta   90.00
_cell.angle_gamma   90.00
#
_symmetry.space_group_name_H-M   'P 1'
#
loop_
_entity.id
_entity.type
_entity.pdbx_description
1 polymer ?
#
loop_
_entity_poly.entity_id
_entity_poly.type
_entity_poly.pdbx_seq_one_letter_code
_entity_poly.pdbx_strand_id
1 'polypeptide(L)'
;MERLEQIEALNQILLAEMPEYRAQGEQFPREEGAQRRLLRSLMNLRPPVPLDPDFLAAQDALLSAETAEKGVVDGDALVPTQADPRLVLWQGDITRLRADAIVNAANSALLGCFHPCHGCIDNAIPHSITQGFTWSSKIECCCT
;
A
#
# COMPACT_ATOMS: atom_id res chain seq x y z
N MET A 1 -16.68 14.59 -3.13
CA MET A 1 -16.82 13.32 -2.39
C MET A 1 -15.80 13.38 -1.28
N GLU A 2 -16.26 13.27 -0.03
CA GLU A 2 -15.36 13.19 1.12
C GLU A 2 -14.52 11.90 1.01
N ARG A 3 -13.26 11.91 1.50
CA ARG A 3 -12.36 10.74 1.41
C ARG A 3 -12.98 9.47 1.96
N LEU A 4 -13.68 9.59 3.07
CA LEU A 4 -14.41 8.48 3.69
C LEU A 4 -15.43 7.86 2.71
N GLU A 5 -16.21 8.68 2.00
CA GLU A 5 -17.21 8.21 1.04
C GLU A 5 -16.55 7.46 -0.13
N GLN A 6 -15.39 7.94 -0.60
CA GLN A 6 -14.61 7.26 -1.64
C GLN A 6 -14.15 5.87 -1.19
N ILE A 7 -13.61 5.78 0.03
CA ILE A 7 -13.14 4.52 0.61
C ILE A 7 -14.31 3.56 0.84
N GLU A 8 -15.44 4.06 1.34
CA GLU A 8 -16.66 3.26 1.52
C GLU A 8 -17.15 2.70 0.18
N ALA A 9 -17.18 3.50 -0.89
CA ALA A 9 -17.57 3.04 -2.21
C ALA A 9 -16.68 1.89 -2.71
N LEU A 10 -15.36 2.03 -2.59
CA LEU A 10 -14.40 0.98 -2.95
C LEU A 10 -14.60 -0.29 -2.11
N ASN A 11 -14.81 -0.15 -0.79
CA ASN A 11 -15.09 -1.27 0.10
C ASN A 11 -16.36 -2.01 -0.33
N GLN A 12 -17.44 -1.30 -0.65
CA GLN A 12 -18.70 -1.93 -1.07
C GLN A 12 -18.55 -2.72 -2.37
N ILE A 13 -17.77 -2.22 -3.33
CA ILE A 13 -17.47 -2.95 -4.57
C ILE A 13 -16.72 -4.27 -4.25
N LEU A 14 -15.66 -4.21 -3.44
CA LEU A 14 -14.89 -5.40 -3.08
C LEU A 14 -15.68 -6.41 -2.24
N LEU A 15 -16.54 -5.93 -1.33
CA LEU A 15 -17.44 -6.78 -0.55
C LEU A 15 -18.57 -7.38 -1.40
N ALA A 16 -18.96 -6.70 -2.49
CA ALA A 16 -19.88 -7.27 -3.46
C ALA A 16 -19.22 -8.42 -4.23
N GLU A 17 -17.95 -8.26 -4.64
CA GLU A 17 -17.14 -9.28 -5.32
C GLU A 17 -16.80 -10.48 -4.42
N MET A 18 -16.54 -10.25 -3.12
CA MET A 18 -16.15 -11.27 -2.14
C MET A 18 -17.16 -11.35 -0.98
N PRO A 19 -18.35 -11.95 -1.21
CA PRO A 19 -19.44 -11.98 -0.24
C PRO A 19 -19.08 -12.64 1.09
N GLU A 20 -18.10 -13.54 1.11
CA GLU A 20 -17.59 -14.23 2.30
C GLU A 20 -17.00 -13.29 3.37
N TYR A 21 -16.64 -12.05 2.99
CA TYR A 21 -16.08 -11.04 3.89
C TYR A 21 -17.10 -9.98 4.33
N ARG A 22 -18.36 -10.01 3.86
CA ARG A 22 -19.38 -9.00 4.19
C ARG A 22 -19.64 -8.89 5.69
N ALA A 23 -19.83 -10.03 6.35
CA ALA A 23 -20.13 -10.06 7.79
C ALA A 23 -18.97 -9.47 8.64
N GLN A 24 -17.73 -9.62 8.19
CA GLN A 24 -16.55 -9.02 8.81
C GLN A 24 -16.43 -7.54 8.46
N GLY A 25 -16.72 -7.17 7.20
CA GLY A 25 -16.71 -5.78 6.74
C GLY A 25 -17.70 -4.89 7.50
N GLU A 26 -18.90 -5.41 7.80
CA GLU A 26 -19.93 -4.72 8.60
C GLU A 26 -19.50 -4.42 10.05
N GLN A 27 -18.48 -5.13 10.56
CA GLN A 27 -17.96 -4.89 11.92
C GLN A 27 -17.02 -3.68 11.99
N PHE A 28 -16.56 -3.14 10.84
CA PHE A 28 -15.69 -1.98 10.83
C PHE A 28 -16.50 -0.70 11.07
N PRO A 29 -16.11 0.17 12.02
CA PRO A 29 -16.81 1.42 12.25
C PRO A 29 -16.71 2.34 11.02
N ARG A 30 -17.68 3.24 10.89
CA ARG A 30 -17.73 4.28 9.86
C ARG A 30 -16.75 5.43 10.18
N GLU A 31 -15.48 5.10 10.23
CA GLU A 31 -14.37 6.01 10.50
C GLU A 31 -13.32 5.84 9.41
N GLU A 32 -12.73 6.93 8.90
CA GLU A 32 -11.82 6.89 7.76
C GLU A 32 -10.67 5.89 7.93
N GLY A 33 -10.00 5.91 9.09
CA GLY A 33 -8.89 5.01 9.38
C GLY A 33 -9.31 3.53 9.45
N ALA A 34 -10.52 3.24 9.94
CA ALA A 34 -11.05 1.89 10.00
C ALA A 34 -11.48 1.40 8.62
N GLN A 35 -12.22 2.22 7.87
CA GLN A 35 -12.63 1.92 6.50
C GLN A 35 -11.42 1.76 5.58
N ARG A 36 -10.34 2.51 5.82
CA ARG A 36 -9.11 2.35 5.04
C ARG A 36 -8.39 1.04 5.36
N ARG A 37 -8.36 0.63 6.64
CA ARG A 37 -7.83 -0.68 7.03
C ARG A 37 -8.63 -1.82 6.41
N LEU A 38 -9.95 -1.69 6.32
CA LEU A 38 -10.80 -2.63 5.61
C LEU A 38 -10.43 -2.69 4.12
N LEU A 39 -10.32 -1.54 3.44
CA LEU A 39 -9.94 -1.48 2.02
C LEU A 39 -8.61 -2.19 1.75
N ARG A 40 -7.59 -1.90 2.55
CA ARG A 40 -6.28 -2.57 2.44
C ARG A 40 -6.40 -4.08 2.65
N SER A 41 -7.18 -4.51 3.63
CA SER A 41 -7.39 -5.93 3.93
C SER A 41 -8.08 -6.65 2.77
N LEU A 42 -9.12 -6.06 2.19
CA LEU A 42 -9.83 -6.63 1.04
C LEU A 42 -8.93 -6.69 -0.19
N MET A 43 -8.11 -5.65 -0.44
CA MET A 43 -7.12 -5.67 -1.52
C MET A 43 -6.04 -6.75 -1.33
N ASN A 44 -5.66 -7.06 -0.09
CA ASN A 44 -4.71 -8.16 0.19
C ASN A 44 -5.34 -9.53 -0.08
N LEU A 45 -6.61 -9.71 0.23
CA LEU A 45 -7.31 -10.99 0.11
C LEU A 45 -7.80 -11.27 -1.30
N ARG A 46 -8.01 -10.22 -2.11
CA ARG A 46 -8.57 -10.33 -3.45
C ARG A 46 -7.66 -11.18 -4.36
N PRO A 47 -8.20 -12.20 -5.04
CA PRO A 47 -7.42 -12.97 -6.01
C PRO A 47 -7.03 -12.12 -7.24
N PRO A 48 -5.99 -12.50 -7.99
CA PRO A 48 -5.50 -11.75 -9.16
C PRO A 48 -6.38 -11.98 -10.40
N VAL A 49 -7.65 -11.56 -10.31
CA VAL A 49 -8.62 -11.58 -11.40
C VAL A 49 -8.79 -10.16 -11.98
N PRO A 50 -9.26 -10.01 -13.23
CA PRO A 50 -9.51 -8.69 -13.80
C PRO A 50 -10.36 -7.79 -12.88
N LEU A 51 -10.08 -6.49 -12.92
CA LEU A 51 -10.79 -5.47 -12.15
C LEU A 51 -11.72 -4.69 -13.07
N ASP A 52 -12.82 -4.22 -12.50
CA ASP A 52 -13.69 -3.24 -13.15
C ASP A 52 -12.89 -1.94 -13.42
N PRO A 53 -12.93 -1.40 -14.66
CA PRO A 53 -12.23 -0.15 -15.00
C PRO A 53 -12.63 1.06 -14.14
N ASP A 54 -13.89 1.14 -13.72
CA ASP A 54 -14.37 2.25 -12.89
C ASP A 54 -13.83 2.13 -11.46
N PHE A 55 -13.72 0.90 -10.94
CA PHE A 55 -13.05 0.66 -9.66
C PHE A 55 -11.57 1.04 -9.74
N LEU A 56 -10.87 0.65 -10.82
CA LEU A 56 -9.47 1.01 -11.03
C LEU A 56 -9.28 2.53 -11.04
N ALA A 57 -10.09 3.26 -11.79
CA ALA A 57 -10.02 4.71 -11.84
C ALA A 57 -10.27 5.36 -10.46
N ALA A 58 -11.25 4.85 -9.71
CA ALA A 58 -11.56 5.35 -8.36
C ALA A 58 -10.45 5.04 -7.34
N GLN A 59 -9.84 3.85 -7.44
CA GLN A 59 -8.69 3.45 -6.63
C GLN A 59 -7.47 4.32 -6.97
N ASP A 60 -7.13 4.47 -8.26
CA ASP A 60 -6.01 5.27 -8.71
C ASP A 60 -6.12 6.72 -8.24
N ALA A 61 -7.33 7.31 -8.28
CA ALA A 61 -7.58 8.65 -7.77
C ALA A 61 -7.32 8.76 -6.26
N LEU A 62 -7.78 7.79 -5.46
CA LEU A 62 -7.55 7.74 -4.01
C LEU A 62 -6.06 7.66 -3.70
N LEU A 63 -5.38 6.68 -4.31
CA LEU A 63 -3.96 6.42 -4.05
C LEU A 63 -3.09 7.59 -4.55
N SER A 64 -3.39 8.16 -5.71
CA SER A 64 -2.65 9.32 -6.23
C SER A 64 -2.75 10.53 -5.30
N ALA A 65 -3.94 10.82 -4.78
CA ALA A 65 -4.15 11.91 -3.81
C ALA A 65 -3.31 11.70 -2.54
N GLU A 66 -3.26 10.47 -2.06
CA GLU A 66 -2.49 10.13 -0.86
C GLU A 66 -0.98 10.15 -1.07
N THR A 67 -0.51 9.74 -2.24
CA THR A 67 0.91 9.90 -2.64
C THR A 67 1.28 11.38 -2.61
N ALA A 68 0.43 12.24 -3.17
CA ALA A 68 0.66 13.68 -3.20
C ALA A 68 0.72 14.27 -1.78
N GLU A 69 -0.14 13.83 -0.86
CA GLU A 69 -0.15 14.27 0.54
C GLU A 69 1.10 13.86 1.31
N LYS A 70 1.61 12.64 1.08
CA LYS A 70 2.88 12.18 1.67
C LYS A 70 4.07 13.01 1.18
N GLY A 71 3.96 13.57 -0.02
CA GLY A 71 5.03 14.26 -0.72
C GLY A 71 6.13 13.32 -1.22
N VAL A 72 6.93 13.85 -2.14
CA VAL A 72 7.95 13.10 -2.89
C VAL A 72 9.35 13.43 -2.36
N VAL A 73 10.19 12.40 -2.24
CA VAL A 73 11.62 12.53 -1.96
C VAL A 73 12.38 12.24 -3.25
N ASP A 74 13.12 13.23 -3.73
CA ASP A 74 13.95 13.09 -4.92
C ASP A 74 15.22 12.29 -4.60
N GLY A 75 15.35 11.08 -5.16
CA GLY A 75 16.51 10.22 -4.95
C GLY A 75 17.82 10.84 -5.43
N ASP A 76 17.79 11.63 -6.50
CA ASP A 76 18.98 12.27 -7.10
C ASP A 76 19.50 13.42 -6.24
N ALA A 77 18.65 13.97 -5.36
CA ALA A 77 19.00 15.05 -4.45
C ALA A 77 19.55 14.56 -3.10
N LEU A 78 19.56 13.24 -2.86
CA LEU A 78 20.06 12.69 -1.61
C LEU A 78 21.58 12.75 -1.53
N VAL A 79 22.09 12.91 -0.30
CA VAL A 79 23.53 13.02 -0.05
C VAL A 79 24.20 11.66 -0.24
N PRO A 80 25.19 11.53 -1.14
CA PRO A 80 25.91 10.28 -1.32
C PRO A 80 26.76 9.91 -0.11
N THR A 81 27.07 8.62 0.01
CA THR A 81 28.01 8.12 1.01
C THR A 81 29.44 8.58 0.72
N GLN A 82 30.28 8.66 1.75
CA GLN A 82 31.70 8.98 1.56
C GLN A 82 32.49 7.87 0.84
N ALA A 83 32.00 6.63 0.87
CA ALA A 83 32.69 5.49 0.27
C ALA A 83 32.52 5.42 -1.25
N ASP A 84 31.35 5.78 -1.77
CA ASP A 84 31.05 5.77 -3.20
C ASP A 84 29.96 6.82 -3.52
N PRO A 85 30.19 7.76 -4.46
CA PRO A 85 29.22 8.79 -4.83
C PRO A 85 27.97 8.24 -5.54
N ARG A 86 27.96 6.97 -5.94
CA ARG A 86 26.81 6.28 -6.53
C ARG A 86 25.88 5.66 -5.49
N LEU A 87 26.32 5.60 -4.23
CA LEU A 87 25.57 4.97 -3.15
C LEU A 87 25.02 6.03 -2.20
N VAL A 88 23.77 5.86 -1.81
CA VAL A 88 23.06 6.70 -0.85
C VAL A 88 22.48 5.79 0.24
N LEU A 89 22.52 6.24 1.50
CA LEU A 89 21.74 5.63 2.58
C LEU A 89 20.63 6.60 2.97
N TRP A 90 19.38 6.15 2.88
CA TRP A 90 18.21 6.95 3.21
C TRP A 90 17.24 6.16 4.08
N GLN A 91 16.70 6.83 5.10
CA GLN A 91 15.70 6.28 6.00
C GLN A 91 14.38 7.03 5.78
N GLY A 92 13.38 6.32 5.26
CA GLY A 92 12.06 6.88 5.00
C GLY A 92 11.12 5.88 4.35
N ASP A 93 9.87 6.30 4.13
CA ASP A 93 8.85 5.52 3.44
C ASP A 93 9.20 5.39 1.95
N ILE A 94 9.59 4.18 1.51
CA ILE A 94 10.05 3.89 0.16
C ILE A 94 9.05 4.29 -0.93
N THR A 95 7.76 4.36 -0.61
CA THR A 95 6.71 4.76 -1.56
C THR A 95 6.74 6.25 -1.89
N ARG A 96 7.59 7.03 -1.21
CA ARG A 96 7.83 8.46 -1.47
C ARG A 96 9.05 8.70 -2.33
N LEU A 97 9.91 7.69 -2.52
CA LEU A 97 11.17 7.84 -3.22
C LEU A 97 10.91 7.93 -4.73
N ARG A 98 11.25 9.07 -5.33
CA ARG A 98 11.36 9.20 -6.78
C ARG A 98 12.71 8.60 -7.21
N ALA A 99 12.63 7.43 -7.84
CA ALA A 99 13.74 6.75 -8.46
C ALA A 99 13.22 6.02 -9.70
N ASP A 100 14.11 5.62 -10.60
CA ASP A 100 13.73 4.87 -11.81
C ASP A 100 13.12 3.50 -11.47
N ALA A 101 13.58 2.88 -10.38
CA ALA A 101 13.07 1.60 -9.90
C ALA A 101 13.22 1.48 -8.38
N ILE A 102 12.30 0.72 -7.78
CA ILE A 102 12.40 0.22 -6.41
C ILE A 102 12.38 -1.31 -6.44
N VAL A 103 13.05 -1.95 -5.48
CA VAL A 103 13.10 -3.42 -5.38
C VAL A 103 12.11 -3.88 -4.33
N ASN A 104 11.17 -4.73 -4.72
CA ASN A 104 10.24 -5.41 -3.82
C ASN A 104 10.78 -6.80 -3.43
N ALA A 105 10.82 -7.13 -2.14
CA ALA A 105 11.14 -8.47 -1.68
C ALA A 105 9.89 -9.37 -1.73
N ALA A 106 9.55 -9.81 -2.94
CA ALA A 106 8.37 -10.62 -3.21
C ALA A 106 8.52 -12.06 -2.71
N ASN A 107 7.39 -12.72 -2.49
CA ASN A 107 7.34 -14.17 -2.27
C ASN A 107 7.36 -14.95 -3.61
N SER A 108 7.53 -16.27 -3.53
CA SER A 108 7.68 -17.15 -4.72
C SER A 108 6.46 -17.20 -5.64
N ALA A 109 5.26 -16.82 -5.15
CA ALA A 109 4.06 -16.76 -5.98
C ALA A 109 4.00 -15.50 -6.85
N LEU A 110 4.75 -14.43 -6.49
CA LEU A 110 4.74 -13.13 -7.18
C LEU A 110 3.35 -12.47 -7.25
N LEU A 111 2.49 -12.76 -6.27
CA LEU A 111 1.11 -12.22 -6.19
C LEU A 111 0.91 -11.25 -5.02
N GLY A 112 2.00 -10.80 -4.39
CA GLY A 112 1.94 -9.99 -3.19
C GLY A 112 1.60 -10.80 -1.93
N CYS A 113 1.36 -10.08 -0.83
CA CYS A 113 1.09 -10.67 0.47
C CYS A 113 -0.41 -10.75 0.77
N PHE A 114 -0.94 -11.98 0.88
CA PHE A 114 -2.34 -12.24 1.22
C PHE A 114 -2.68 -12.15 2.72
N HIS A 115 -1.72 -11.81 3.59
CA HIS A 115 -2.01 -11.59 5.02
C HIS A 115 -2.51 -10.15 5.23
N PRO A 116 -3.76 -9.94 5.66
CA PRO A 116 -4.34 -8.62 5.80
C PRO A 116 -3.49 -7.69 6.67
N CYS A 117 -3.16 -6.51 6.14
CA CYS A 117 -2.40 -5.48 6.85
C CYS A 117 -1.01 -5.93 7.37
N HIS A 118 -0.39 -6.96 6.79
CA HIS A 118 0.95 -7.41 7.18
C HIS A 118 2.00 -6.30 7.05
N GLY A 119 2.99 -6.28 7.95
CA GLY A 119 4.08 -5.30 7.95
C GLY A 119 5.24 -5.60 6.99
N CYS A 120 5.07 -6.48 6.00
CA CYS A 120 6.12 -6.80 5.04
C CYS A 120 6.17 -5.82 3.86
N ILE A 121 7.33 -5.75 3.19
CA ILE A 121 7.53 -4.90 2.02
C ILE A 121 6.63 -5.29 0.83
N ASP A 122 6.34 -6.59 0.67
CA ASP A 122 5.45 -7.13 -0.35
C ASP A 122 3.96 -6.85 -0.09
N ASN A 123 3.61 -6.32 1.09
CA ASN A 123 2.31 -5.72 1.35
C ASN A 123 2.39 -4.20 1.18
N ALA A 124 3.52 -3.60 1.57
CA ALA A 124 3.74 -2.17 1.45
C ALA A 124 3.80 -1.71 -0.02
N ILE A 125 4.59 -2.32 -0.90
CA ILE A 125 4.70 -1.81 -2.28
C ILE A 125 3.40 -2.01 -3.08
N PRO A 126 2.79 -3.22 -3.12
CA PRO A 126 1.61 -3.45 -3.96
C PRO A 126 0.33 -2.83 -3.40
N HIS A 127 0.20 -2.70 -2.07
CA HIS A 127 -1.05 -2.27 -1.42
C HIS A 127 -0.92 -0.98 -0.60
N SER A 128 0.30 -0.50 -0.35
CA SER A 128 0.53 0.77 0.33
C SER A 128 0.97 1.84 -0.66
N ILE A 129 -0.02 2.58 -1.12
CA ILE A 129 0.14 4.01 -1.30
C ILE A 129 -0.28 4.78 -0.03
N THR A 130 -0.86 4.13 1.01
CA THR A 130 -0.78 4.60 2.41
C THR A 130 -0.73 3.38 3.34
N GLN A 131 0.04 3.39 4.42
CA GLN A 131 -0.03 4.30 5.56
C GLN A 131 1.35 4.93 5.80
N GLY A 132 1.48 5.89 6.73
CA GLY A 132 2.77 6.43 7.15
C GLY A 132 3.63 5.36 7.83
N PHE A 133 4.10 4.38 7.06
CA PHE A 133 4.98 3.32 7.51
C PHE A 133 6.37 3.94 7.62
N THR A 134 6.65 4.52 8.79
CA THR A 134 8.01 4.89 9.15
C THR A 134 8.74 3.59 9.53
N TRP A 135 9.80 3.26 8.81
CA TRP A 135 10.72 2.19 9.18
C TRP A 135 11.43 2.55 10.48
N SER A 136 10.77 2.31 11.62
CA SER A 136 11.34 2.46 12.97
C SER A 136 11.96 1.16 13.48
N SER A 137 11.69 0.03 12.82
CA SER A 137 12.17 -1.29 13.23
C SER A 137 13.16 -1.81 12.19
N LYS A 138 14.38 -2.14 12.63
CA LYS A 138 15.28 -3.05 11.90
C LYS A 138 14.44 -4.20 11.36
N ILE A 139 14.37 -4.34 10.04
CA ILE A 139 13.94 -5.61 9.45
C ILE A 139 15.08 -6.58 9.75
N GLU A 140 14.94 -7.37 10.80
CA GLU A 140 15.60 -8.65 10.85
C GLU A 140 14.88 -9.52 9.82
N CYS A 141 15.47 -9.60 8.63
CA CYS A 141 15.04 -10.52 7.60
C CYS A 141 15.28 -11.93 8.15
N CYS A 142 14.26 -12.50 8.78
CA CYS A 142 14.27 -13.90 9.18
C CYS A 142 14.00 -14.73 7.92
N CYS A 143 15.04 -14.88 7.09
CA CYS A 143 15.11 -15.95 6.12
C CYS A 143 15.38 -17.25 6.90
N THR A 144 14.33 -18.01 7.19
CA THR A 144 14.43 -19.46 7.42
C THR A 144 14.12 -20.20 6.14
#